data_AF-A0A0A9X5L7-F1
#
_entry.id   AF-A0A0A9X5L7-F1
#
_cell.length_a   1.000
_cell.length_b   1.000
_cell.length_c   1.000
_cell.angle_alpha   90.00
_cell.angle_beta   90.00
_cell.angle_gamma   90.00
#
_symmetry.space_group_name_H-M   'P 1'
#
loop_
_entity.id
_entity.type
_entity.pdbx_description
1 polymer ?
#
loop_
_entity_poly.entity_id
_entity_poly.type
_entity_poly.pdbx_seq_one_letter_code
_entity_poly.pdbx_strand_id
1 'polypeptide(L)'
;RLHRLEVRFSKDAEYFKLYSENLRDYVDQGHMVRAAKQSDYILTHHGVCKQSPSGTKIRVVFSPAEKDFQGVSLNDCLLAGPKLVPDIGRIVTQFRTFRVALTCDIKQMFREILLHPEDCEFQHILWR
;
A
#
# COMPACT_ATOMS: atom_id res chain seq x y z
N ARG A 1 16.98 3.43 -2.70
CA ARG A 1 16.09 3.17 -1.53
C ARG A 1 16.19 1.72 -1.05
N LEU A 2 16.07 0.75 -1.97
CA LEU A 2 16.18 -0.68 -1.70
C LEU A 2 17.43 -1.08 -0.88
N HIS A 3 18.62 -0.63 -1.27
CA HIS A 3 19.85 -0.93 -0.51
C HIS A 3 19.78 -0.51 0.97
N ARG A 4 19.16 0.64 1.28
CA ARG A 4 18.96 1.08 2.68
C ARG A 4 17.99 0.16 3.43
N LEU A 5 16.98 -0.36 2.73
CA LEU A 5 16.03 -1.32 3.31
C LEU A 5 16.73 -2.64 3.62
N GLU A 6 17.59 -3.14 2.73
CA GLU A 6 18.37 -4.37 2.94
C GLU A 6 19.37 -4.23 4.08
N VAL A 7 20.09 -3.11 4.15
CA VAL A 7 20.99 -2.82 5.28
C VAL A 7 20.22 -2.75 6.60
N ARG A 8 18.96 -2.32 6.59
CA ARG A 8 18.11 -2.37 7.78
C ARG A 8 17.70 -3.80 8.11
N PHE A 9 17.31 -4.60 7.11
CA PHE A 9 16.97 -6.01 7.31
C PHE A 9 18.13 -6.81 7.90
N SER A 10 19.37 -6.54 7.48
CA SER A 10 20.55 -7.21 8.04
C SER A 10 20.87 -6.81 9.49
N LYS A 11 20.40 -5.64 9.95
CA LYS A 11 20.69 -5.10 11.28
C LYS A 11 19.56 -5.31 12.28
N ASP A 12 18.33 -5.45 11.80
CA ASP A 12 17.12 -5.51 12.60
C ASP A 12 16.27 -6.71 12.18
N ALA A 13 16.55 -7.86 12.83
CA ALA A 13 15.91 -9.13 12.53
C ALA A 13 14.41 -9.13 12.85
N GLU A 14 13.98 -8.39 13.89
CA GLU A 14 12.56 -8.24 14.22
C GLU A 14 11.83 -7.45 13.12
N TYR A 15 12.42 -6.33 12.67
CA TYR A 15 11.87 -5.56 11.55
C TYR A 15 11.76 -6.42 10.29
N PHE A 16 12.80 -7.17 9.94
CA PHE A 16 12.76 -8.06 8.78
C PHE A 16 11.68 -9.14 8.90
N LYS A 17 11.55 -9.77 10.07
CA LYS A 17 10.52 -10.78 10.34
C LYS A 17 9.12 -10.20 10.15
N LEU A 18 8.80 -9.10 10.84
CA LEU A 18 7.49 -8.44 10.77
C LEU A 18 7.18 -7.99 9.34
N TYR A 19 8.18 -7.50 8.61
CA TYR A 19 8.04 -7.08 7.22
C TYR A 19 7.69 -8.25 6.31
N SER A 20 8.43 -9.35 6.47
CA SER A 20 8.24 -10.59 5.71
C SER A 20 6.87 -11.20 5.97
N GLU A 21 6.43 -11.24 7.23
CA GLU A 21 5.08 -11.67 7.62
C GLU A 21 4.02 -10.78 6.97
N ASN A 22 4.21 -9.45 6.97
CA ASN A 22 3.26 -8.54 6.33
C ASN A 22 3.11 -8.79 4.82
N LEU A 23 4.21 -9.03 4.09
CA LEU A 23 4.16 -9.38 2.67
C LEU A 23 3.59 -10.78 2.43
N ARG A 24 3.89 -11.73 3.32
CA ARG A 24 3.32 -13.07 3.26
C ARG A 24 1.80 -13.05 3.39
N ASP A 25 1.26 -12.21 4.26
CA ASP A 25 -0.20 -12.00 4.37
C ASP A 25 -0.83 -11.52 3.04
N TYR A 26 -0.12 -10.72 2.23
CA TYR A 26 -0.63 -10.35 0.90
C TYR A 26 -0.69 -11.56 -0.03
N VAL A 27 0.34 -12.42 0.00
CA VAL A 27 0.40 -13.62 -0.85
C VAL A 27 -0.65 -14.64 -0.42
N ASP A 28 -0.76 -14.91 0.88
CA ASP A 28 -1.70 -15.90 1.43
C ASP A 28 -3.16 -15.50 1.19
N GLN A 29 -3.45 -14.18 1.11
CA GLN A 29 -4.77 -13.65 0.75
C GLN A 29 -4.99 -13.52 -0.76
N GLY A 30 -4.01 -13.87 -1.61
CA GLY A 30 -4.13 -13.75 -3.07
C GLY A 30 -4.02 -12.31 -3.59
N HIS A 31 -3.65 -11.35 -2.74
CA HIS A 31 -3.47 -9.93 -3.10
C HIS A 31 -2.11 -9.63 -3.74
N MET A 32 -1.19 -10.57 -3.70
CA MET A 32 0.13 -10.47 -4.33
C MET A 32 0.53 -11.83 -4.89
N VAL A 33 1.10 -11.81 -6.09
CA VAL A 33 1.60 -13.01 -6.76
C VAL A 33 3.03 -12.77 -7.22
N ARG A 34 3.78 -13.86 -7.40
CA ARG A 34 5.09 -13.76 -8.03
C ARG A 34 4.91 -13.32 -9.48
N ALA A 35 5.55 -12.22 -9.86
CA ALA A 35 5.50 -11.71 -11.23
C ALA A 35 6.05 -12.74 -12.23
N ALA A 36 5.31 -12.97 -13.33
CA ALA A 36 5.71 -13.89 -14.39
C ALA A 36 6.78 -13.29 -15.33
N LYS A 37 6.75 -11.96 -15.50
CA LYS A 37 7.71 -11.18 -16.28
C LYS A 37 8.30 -10.08 -15.42
N GLN A 38 9.50 -9.65 -15.79
CA GLN A 38 10.07 -8.42 -15.24
C GLN A 38 9.27 -7.22 -15.77
N SER A 39 9.10 -6.19 -14.94
CA SER A 39 8.56 -4.89 -15.34
C SER A 39 9.71 -3.89 -15.47
N ASP A 40 9.55 -2.94 -16.39
CA ASP A 40 10.46 -1.80 -16.54
C ASP A 40 10.32 -0.81 -15.37
N TYR A 41 9.22 -0.88 -14.63
CA TYR A 41 8.97 -0.08 -13.44
C TYR A 41 8.93 -0.95 -12.18
N ILE A 42 9.64 -0.51 -11.14
CA ILE A 42 9.62 -1.14 -9.82
C ILE A 42 9.05 -0.16 -8.81
N LEU A 43 7.87 -0.50 -8.28
CA LEU A 43 7.22 0.23 -7.23
C LEU A 43 8.03 0.11 -5.93
N THR A 44 8.41 1.25 -5.38
CA THR A 44 9.19 1.26 -4.15
C THR A 44 8.30 0.95 -2.95
N HIS A 45 8.88 0.36 -1.91
CA HIS A 45 8.17 0.10 -0.67
C HIS A 45 9.05 0.38 0.56
N HIS A 46 8.39 0.64 1.68
CA HIS A 46 9.03 0.85 2.97
C HIS A 46 8.08 0.47 4.10
N GLY A 47 8.64 0.11 5.26
CA GLY A 47 7.85 -0.35 6.40
C GLY A 47 7.71 0.75 7.43
N VAL A 48 6.46 1.05 7.80
CA VAL A 48 6.11 1.99 8.88
C VAL A 48 5.78 1.19 10.13
N CYS A 49 6.57 1.37 11.19
CA CYS A 49 6.34 0.72 12.47
C CYS A 49 5.40 1.56 13.33
N LYS A 50 4.43 0.89 13.95
CA LYS A 50 3.60 1.45 15.01
C LYS A 50 3.85 0.65 16.28
N GLN A 51 4.43 1.30 17.27
CA GLN A 51 4.58 0.73 18.61
C GLN A 51 3.25 0.82 19.36
N SER A 52 2.92 -0.23 20.09
CA SER A 52 1.76 -0.30 20.96
C SER A 52 2.07 -1.16 22.18
N PRO A 53 1.29 -1.05 23.27
CA PRO A 53 1.48 -1.91 24.45
C PRO A 53 1.40 -3.42 24.13
N SER A 54 0.74 -3.81 23.04
CA SER A 54 0.64 -5.19 22.55
C SER A 54 1.75 -5.59 21.57
N GLY A 55 2.79 -4.76 21.44
CA GLY A 55 3.95 -5.02 20.59
C GLY A 55 4.07 -4.06 19.40
N THR A 56 5.12 -4.28 18.61
CA THR A 56 5.38 -3.53 17.37
C THR A 56 4.61 -4.15 16.22
N LYS A 57 3.81 -3.34 15.53
CA LYS A 57 3.18 -3.74 14.25
C LYS A 57 3.85 -2.97 13.12
N ILE A 58 4.14 -3.66 12.02
CA ILE A 58 4.63 -3.01 10.80
C ILE A 58 3.52 -2.97 9.75
N ARG A 59 3.51 -1.91 8.94
CA ARG A 59 2.74 -1.84 7.70
C ARG A 59 3.70 -1.57 6.56
N VAL A 60 3.68 -2.43 5.54
CA VAL A 60 4.39 -2.16 4.29
C VAL A 60 3.59 -1.17 3.47
N VAL A 61 4.24 -0.06 3.11
CA VAL A 61 3.69 1.02 2.30
C VAL A 61 4.36 0.98 0.93
N PHE A 62 3.55 0.78 -0.11
CA PHE A 62 3.96 0.90 -1.50
C PHE A 62 3.85 2.37 -1.92
N SER A 63 4.92 2.93 -2.47
CA SER A 63 5.04 4.36 -2.72
C SER A 63 5.19 4.63 -4.22
N PRO A 64 4.08 5.05 -4.89
CA PRO A 64 4.10 5.49 -6.30
C PRO A 64 4.61 6.92 -6.48
N ALA A 65 4.91 7.62 -5.39
CA ALA A 65 5.34 9.02 -5.39
C ALA A 65 6.87 9.20 -5.49
N GLU A 66 7.64 8.11 -5.49
CA GLU A 66 9.09 8.21 -5.71
C GLU A 66 9.37 8.62 -7.15
N LYS A 67 10.22 9.64 -7.28
CA LYS A 67 10.66 10.17 -8.56
C LYS A 67 11.81 9.33 -9.12
N ASP A 68 11.79 9.12 -10.43
CA ASP A 68 12.88 8.50 -11.17
C ASP A 68 14.04 9.48 -11.41
N PHE A 69 15.03 9.05 -12.21
CA PHE A 69 16.17 9.89 -12.58
C PHE A 69 15.77 11.11 -13.42
N GLN A 70 14.59 11.09 -14.04
CA GLN A 70 14.03 12.20 -14.80
C GLN A 70 13.16 13.11 -13.93
N GLY A 71 13.00 12.79 -12.64
CA GLY A 71 12.22 13.59 -11.69
C GLY A 71 10.71 13.36 -11.75
N VAL A 72 10.26 12.29 -12.43
CA VAL A 72 8.84 11.94 -12.64
C VAL A 72 8.48 10.74 -11.77
N SER A 73 7.32 10.78 -11.11
CA SER A 73 6.78 9.66 -10.32
C SER A 73 5.60 8.99 -11.03
N LEU A 74 5.22 7.78 -10.60
CA LEU A 74 4.05 7.10 -11.14
C LEU A 74 2.78 7.94 -10.93
N ASN A 75 2.66 8.61 -9.78
CA ASN A 75 1.54 9.53 -9.52
C ASN A 75 1.46 10.69 -10.51
N ASP A 76 2.58 11.16 -11.07
CA ASP A 76 2.59 12.24 -12.06
C ASP A 76 2.10 11.76 -13.43
N CYS A 77 2.20 10.45 -13.69
CA CYS A 77 1.79 9.81 -14.95
C CYS A 77 0.33 9.32 -14.92
N LEU A 78 -0.25 9.09 -13.73
CA LEU A 78 -1.60 8.57 -13.58
C LEU A 78 -2.65 9.67 -13.77
N LEU A 79 -3.69 9.37 -14.55
CA LEU A 79 -4.86 10.24 -14.64
C LEU A 79 -5.67 10.16 -13.34
N ALA A 80 -5.88 11.30 -12.68
CA ALA A 80 -6.60 11.38 -11.40
C ALA A 80 -8.05 10.86 -11.47
N GLY A 81 -8.64 10.84 -12.67
CA GLY A 81 -10.04 10.47 -12.88
C GLY A 81 -11.03 11.44 -12.20
N PRO A 82 -12.33 11.12 -12.23
CA PRO A 82 -13.34 11.90 -11.52
C PRO A 82 -13.23 11.71 -10.01
N LYS A 83 -13.57 12.75 -9.24
CA LYS A 83 -13.64 12.68 -7.77
C LYS A 83 -14.77 11.72 -7.35
N LEU A 84 -14.41 10.51 -6.93
CA LEU A 84 -15.36 9.48 -6.47
C LEU A 84 -15.86 9.72 -5.04
N VAL A 85 -15.04 10.34 -4.18
CA VAL A 85 -15.39 10.58 -2.77
C VAL A 85 -16.26 11.84 -2.66
N PRO A 86 -17.48 11.75 -2.10
CA PRO A 86 -18.32 12.92 -1.88
C PRO A 86 -17.65 13.96 -0.99
N ASP A 87 -18.15 15.20 -1.03
CA ASP A 87 -17.67 16.25 -0.12
C ASP A 87 -17.80 15.82 1.35
N ILE A 88 -16.73 15.97 2.12
CA ILE A 88 -16.68 15.54 3.52
C ILE A 88 -17.67 16.33 4.38
N GLY A 89 -17.90 17.61 4.08
CA GLY A 89 -18.90 18.43 4.76
C GLY A 89 -20.31 17.89 4.49
N ARG A 90 -20.60 17.51 3.25
CA ARG A 90 -21.87 16.85 2.90
C ARG A 90 -22.05 15.53 3.65
N ILE A 91 -21.00 14.69 3.71
CA ILE A 91 -21.04 13.41 4.44
C ILE A 91 -21.35 13.65 5.93
N VAL A 92 -20.62 14.57 6.58
CA VAL A 92 -20.80 14.86 8.01
C VAL A 92 -22.19 15.46 8.31
N THR A 93 -22.70 16.35 7.45
CA THR A 93 -24.05 16.91 7.62
C THR A 93 -25.13 15.83 7.50
N GLN A 94 -25.04 14.95 6.50
CA GLN A 94 -25.98 13.83 6.34
C GLN A 94 -25.91 12.87 7.53
N PHE A 95 -24.70 12.56 8.00
CA PHE A 95 -24.48 11.68 9.15
C PHE A 95 -25.16 12.21 10.43
N ARG A 96 -25.29 13.54 10.58
CA ARG A 96 -25.93 14.20 11.73
C ARG A 96 -27.44 14.43 11.55
N THR A 97 -28.00 14.15 10.37
CA THR A 97 -29.41 14.45 10.05
C THR A 97 -30.37 13.53 10.79
N PHE A 98 -29.99 12.27 11.02
CA PHE A 98 -30.83 11.29 11.68
C PHE A 98 -30.35 11.01 13.12
N ARG A 99 -31.28 10.58 13.98
CA ARG A 99 -31.01 10.27 15.39
C ARG A 99 -30.04 9.09 15.57
N VAL A 100 -30.01 8.18 14.61
CA VAL A 100 -29.19 6.96 14.64
C VAL A 100 -28.39 6.90 13.35
N ALA A 101 -27.10 6.61 13.48
CA ALA A 101 -26.20 6.41 12.36
C ALA A 101 -25.49 5.06 12.50
N LEU A 102 -25.35 4.35 11.37
CA LEU A 102 -24.65 3.07 11.30
C LEU A 102 -23.30 3.28 10.63
N THR A 103 -22.27 2.68 11.20
CA THR A 103 -20.92 2.68 10.64
C THR A 103 -20.42 1.25 10.52
N CYS A 104 -19.62 1.00 9.49
CA CYS A 104 -18.88 -0.24 9.34
C CYS A 104 -17.49 0.09 8.81
N ASP A 105 -16.50 -0.72 9.21
CA ASP A 105 -15.15 -0.66 8.68
C ASP A 105 -14.92 -1.88 7.79
N ILE A 106 -14.62 -1.65 6.52
CA ILE A 106 -14.31 -2.72 5.57
C ILE A 106 -12.81 -2.96 5.64
N LYS A 107 -12.43 -4.06 6.31
CA LYS A 107 -11.04 -4.47 6.43
C LYS A 107 -10.41 -4.58 5.04
N GLN A 108 -9.28 -3.90 4.83
CA GLN A 108 -8.48 -4.00 3.61
C GLN A 108 -9.22 -3.68 2.30
N MET A 109 -10.24 -2.82 2.32
CA MET A 109 -11.16 -2.58 1.18
C MET A 109 -10.52 -2.42 -0.20
N PHE A 110 -9.38 -1.74 -0.31
CA PHE A 110 -8.71 -1.52 -1.60
C PHE A 110 -8.07 -2.78 -2.19
N ARG A 111 -7.81 -3.80 -1.37
CA ARG A 111 -7.25 -5.08 -1.82
C ARG A 111 -8.31 -5.99 -2.43
N GLU A 112 -9.58 -5.71 -2.16
CA GLU A 112 -10.74 -6.43 -2.72
C GLU A 112 -11.13 -5.93 -4.12
N ILE A 113 -10.39 -4.96 -4.67
CA ILE A 113 -10.61 -4.42 -6.01
C ILE A 113 -9.49 -4.92 -6.92
N LEU A 114 -9.87 -5.67 -7.96
CA LEU A 114 -8.91 -6.14 -8.96
C LEU A 114 -8.44 -4.99 -9.84
N LEU A 115 -7.12 -4.95 -10.06
CA LEU A 115 -6.51 -4.09 -11.07
C LEU A 115 -6.68 -4.69 -12.47
N HIS A 116 -6.73 -3.83 -13.47
CA HIS A 116 -6.69 -4.29 -14.85
C HIS A 116 -5.35 -5.02 -15.10
N PRO A 117 -5.33 -6.18 -15.79
CA PRO A 117 -4.11 -6.97 -15.96
C PRO A 117 -2.93 -6.21 -16.58
N GLU A 118 -3.22 -5.25 -17.46
CA GLU A 118 -2.20 -4.40 -18.10
C GLU A 118 -1.58 -3.41 -17.11
N ASP A 119 -2.32 -2.96 -16.09
CA ASP A 119 -1.82 -2.01 -15.09
C ASP A 119 -1.02 -2.68 -13.96
N CYS A 120 -1.14 -4.00 -13.82
CA CYS A 120 -0.46 -4.77 -12.78
C CYS A 120 1.07 -4.65 -12.85
N GLU A 121 1.63 -4.42 -14.05
CA GLU A 121 3.08 -4.28 -14.20
C GLU A 121 3.66 -3.06 -13.50
N PHE A 122 2.85 -2.03 -13.22
CA PHE A 122 3.25 -0.85 -12.45
C PHE A 122 3.17 -1.05 -10.93
N GLN A 123 2.66 -2.21 -10.47
CA GLN A 123 2.61 -2.59 -9.05
C GLN A 123 3.74 -3.55 -8.64
N HIS A 124 4.64 -3.88 -9.55
CA HIS A 124 5.73 -4.82 -9.27
C HIS A 124 6.66 -4.26 -8.20
N ILE A 125 6.91 -5.04 -7.15
CA ILE A 125 7.91 -4.75 -6.13
C ILE A 125 9.10 -5.68 -6.26
N LEU A 126 10.27 -5.24 -5.79
CA LEU A 126 11.45 -6.09 -5.69
C LEU A 126 11.63 -6.56 -4.24
N TRP A 127 11.54 -7.89 -4.03
CA TRP A 127 11.72 -8.53 -2.74
C TRP A 127 12.84 -9.57 -2.80
N ARG A 128 13.86 -9.44 -1.93
CA ARG A 128 15.01 -10.35 -1.82
C ARG A 128 15.58 -10.38 -0.41
#